data_AF-A0AA86V2L3-F1
#
_entry.id   AF-A0AA86V2L3-F1
#
_cell.length_a   1.000
_cell.length_b   1.000
_cell.length_c   1.000
_cell.angle_alpha   90.00
_cell.angle_beta   90.00
_cell.angle_gamma   90.00
#
_symmetry.space_group_name_H-M   'P 1'
#
loop_
_entity.id
_entity.type
_entity.pdbx_description
1 polymer ?
#
loop_
_entity_poly.entity_id
_entity_poly.type
_entity_poly.pdbx_seq_one_letter_code
_entity_poly.pdbx_strand_id
1 'polypeptide(L)'
;MKKNEERGDNHNEKKRMMMRRKNISRLGGGGLSLDTFANAKSKNNHYNPALIKKQREFYKNAKNVNKFKKLLKQQNQQNGPTLPQGHEENVNETDEYKDKSEERRRMKSSAFSLEELYKKQHEEKEKERMEREAVLRVKKEEREQAEGRRKTMREKMLKKTRRGQPVMKYRIEHLLETIQGSTKNAAGSKS
;
A
#
# COMPACT_ATOMS: atom_id res chain seq x y z
N MET A 1 10.85 -45.84 57.32
CA MET A 1 10.97 -44.58 56.55
C MET A 1 12.27 -44.60 55.77
N LYS A 2 12.23 -44.55 54.43
CA LYS A 2 13.30 -44.05 53.56
C LYS A 2 12.66 -43.80 52.18
N LYS A 3 12.53 -42.53 51.80
CA LYS A 3 12.06 -42.07 50.48
C LYS A 3 13.28 -41.91 49.58
N ASN A 4 13.22 -42.48 48.38
CA ASN A 4 14.16 -42.22 47.29
C ASN A 4 13.72 -40.95 46.55
N GLU A 5 14.68 -40.05 46.30
CA GLU A 5 14.51 -38.89 45.42
C GLU A 5 15.09 -39.23 44.03
N GLU A 6 14.24 -39.26 43.01
CA GLU A 6 14.66 -39.17 41.61
C GLU A 6 14.37 -37.75 41.12
N ARG A 7 15.41 -36.93 40.99
CA ARG A 7 15.38 -35.64 40.29
C ARG A 7 16.58 -35.55 39.38
N GLY A 8 16.37 -35.82 38.09
CA GLY A 8 17.36 -35.46 37.09
C GLY A 8 17.08 -36.07 35.74
N ASP A 9 16.19 -35.46 34.93
CA ASP A 9 16.28 -35.61 33.46
C ASP A 9 15.44 -34.62 32.61
N ASN A 10 14.82 -33.59 33.20
CA ASN A 10 13.94 -32.69 32.43
C ASN A 10 14.66 -31.59 31.62
N HIS A 11 15.96 -31.38 31.85
CA HIS A 11 16.68 -30.25 31.25
C HIS A 11 17.16 -30.55 29.82
N ASN A 12 17.47 -31.82 29.53
CA ASN A 12 18.04 -32.23 28.25
C ASN A 12 16.99 -32.29 27.13
N GLU A 13 15.76 -32.65 27.48
CA GLU A 13 14.62 -32.72 26.56
C GLU A 13 14.18 -31.34 26.07
N LYS A 14 14.12 -30.35 26.98
CA LYS A 14 13.86 -28.93 26.63
C LYS A 14 14.90 -28.37 25.66
N LYS A 15 16.18 -28.73 25.84
CA LYS A 15 17.28 -28.26 24.98
C LYS A 15 17.20 -28.90 23.59
N ARG A 16 16.87 -30.20 23.50
CA ARG A 16 16.59 -30.90 22.22
C ARG A 16 15.38 -30.31 21.49
N MET A 17 14.28 -30.03 22.18
CA MET A 17 13.09 -29.40 21.56
C MET A 17 13.39 -28.00 21.02
N MET A 18 14.16 -27.18 21.75
CA MET A 18 14.55 -25.84 21.28
C MET A 18 15.44 -25.88 20.04
N MET A 19 16.42 -26.79 19.97
CA MET A 19 17.29 -26.94 18.80
C MET A 19 16.51 -27.41 17.57
N ARG A 20 15.54 -28.32 17.75
CA ARG A 20 14.67 -28.82 16.67
C ARG A 20 13.79 -27.71 16.07
N ARG A 21 13.30 -26.77 16.90
CA ARG A 21 12.53 -25.59 16.44
C ARG A 21 13.38 -24.56 15.68
N LYS A 22 14.64 -24.35 16.08
CA LYS A 22 15.56 -23.41 15.41
C LYS A 22 15.99 -23.85 14.00
N ASN A 23 15.97 -25.16 13.72
CA ASN A 23 16.36 -25.69 12.42
C ASN A 23 15.24 -25.61 11.36
N ILE A 24 13.97 -25.48 11.79
CA ILE A 24 12.82 -25.35 10.88
C ILE A 24 12.74 -23.95 10.24
N SER A 25 13.31 -22.92 10.87
CA SER A 25 13.29 -21.55 10.35
C SER A 25 14.30 -21.27 9.22
N ARG A 26 15.24 -22.19 8.93
CA ARG A 26 16.30 -21.98 7.92
C ARG A 26 15.89 -22.35 6.48
N LEU A 27 14.73 -22.98 6.28
CA LEU A 27 14.22 -23.41 4.96
C LEU A 27 13.00 -22.60 4.47
N GLY A 28 12.79 -21.39 4.99
CA GLY A 28 11.55 -20.65 4.76
C GLY A 28 10.47 -21.14 5.70
N GLY A 29 10.44 -20.56 6.89
CA GLY A 29 9.59 -21.00 7.98
C GLY A 29 8.10 -21.03 7.65
N GLY A 30 7.44 -22.11 8.06
CA GLY A 30 6.00 -22.21 8.27
C GLY A 30 5.16 -21.96 7.02
N GLY A 31 4.99 -23.00 6.20
CA GLY A 31 3.96 -23.00 5.17
C GLY A 31 2.59 -22.63 5.75
N LEU A 32 1.70 -22.11 4.90
CA LEU A 32 0.31 -21.82 5.27
C LEU A 32 -0.28 -23.01 6.03
N SER A 33 -1.05 -22.76 7.10
CA SER A 33 -1.68 -23.85 7.84
C SER A 33 -2.55 -24.68 6.90
N LEU A 34 -2.72 -25.97 7.17
CA LEU A 34 -3.54 -26.85 6.35
C LEU A 34 -4.94 -26.25 6.12
N ASP A 35 -5.52 -25.65 7.16
CA ASP A 35 -6.79 -24.93 7.06
C ASP A 35 -6.70 -23.71 6.12
N THR A 36 -5.58 -22.99 6.12
CA THR A 36 -5.41 -21.83 5.23
C THR A 36 -5.24 -22.27 3.78
N PHE A 37 -4.54 -23.39 3.55
CA PHE A 37 -4.37 -23.99 2.23
C PHE A 37 -5.70 -24.56 1.69
N ALA A 38 -6.42 -25.35 2.48
CA ALA A 38 -7.72 -25.90 2.12
C ALA A 38 -8.76 -24.80 1.86
N ASN A 39 -8.73 -23.73 2.66
CA ASN A 39 -9.66 -22.60 2.51
C ASN A 39 -9.23 -21.55 1.49
N ALA A 40 -8.05 -21.67 0.86
CA ALA A 40 -7.56 -20.71 -0.12
C ALA A 40 -8.46 -20.64 -1.38
N LYS A 41 -9.18 -21.73 -1.69
CA LYS A 41 -10.08 -21.84 -2.84
C LYS A 41 -11.57 -21.76 -2.45
N SER A 42 -11.94 -22.01 -1.20
CA SER A 42 -13.34 -22.14 -0.75
C SER A 42 -13.95 -20.83 -0.24
N LYS A 43 -13.14 -19.87 0.19
CA LYS A 43 -13.64 -18.57 0.65
C LYS A 43 -13.74 -17.62 -0.53
N ASN A 44 -14.94 -17.10 -0.78
CA ASN A 44 -15.19 -15.93 -1.63
C ASN A 44 -14.60 -14.67 -0.97
N ASN A 45 -13.28 -14.68 -0.80
CA ASN A 45 -12.50 -13.56 -0.28
C ASN A 45 -12.55 -12.48 -1.35
N HIS A 46 -13.54 -11.60 -1.25
CA HIS A 46 -13.62 -10.41 -2.08
C HIS A 46 -12.32 -9.62 -1.85
N TYR A 47 -11.44 -9.67 -2.85
CA TYR A 47 -10.16 -8.99 -2.80
C TYR A 47 -10.41 -7.49 -2.70
N ASN A 48 -10.28 -6.95 -1.49
CA ASN A 48 -10.39 -5.51 -1.25
C ASN A 48 -8.99 -4.93 -1.04
N PRO A 49 -8.39 -4.31 -2.07
CA PRO A 49 -7.03 -3.78 -1.98
C PRO A 49 -6.88 -2.68 -0.92
N ALA A 50 -7.94 -1.93 -0.61
CA ALA A 50 -7.90 -0.86 0.39
C ALA A 50 -7.72 -1.41 1.81
N LEU A 51 -8.44 -2.49 2.15
CA LEU A 51 -8.31 -3.15 3.45
C LEU A 51 -6.94 -3.79 3.63
N ILE A 52 -6.43 -4.44 2.59
CA ILE A 52 -5.10 -5.05 2.59
C ILE A 52 -4.02 -3.99 2.77
N LYS A 53 -4.13 -2.85 2.07
CA LYS A 53 -3.20 -1.73 2.21
C LYS A 53 -3.21 -1.16 3.63
N LYS A 54 -4.40 -0.90 4.19
CA LYS A 54 -4.57 -0.41 5.57
C LYS A 54 -3.93 -1.36 6.59
N GLN A 55 -4.13 -2.66 6.43
CA GLN A 55 -3.55 -3.66 7.33
C GLN A 55 -2.02 -3.71 7.24
N ARG A 56 -1.45 -3.66 6.02
CA ARG A 56 0.00 -3.61 5.81
C ARG A 56 0.63 -2.37 6.43
N GLU A 57 0.00 -1.21 6.25
CA GLU A 57 0.45 0.05 6.84
C GLU A 57 0.41 0.01 8.37
N PHE A 58 -0.68 -0.50 8.96
CA PHE A 58 -0.80 -0.68 10.40
C PHE A 58 0.35 -1.54 10.96
N TYR A 59 0.64 -2.68 10.32
CA TYR A 59 1.77 -3.53 10.72
C TYR A 59 3.12 -2.84 10.59
N LYS A 60 3.37 -2.10 9.50
CA LYS A 60 4.60 -1.34 9.29
C LYS A 60 4.78 -0.28 10.38
N ASN A 61 3.70 0.44 10.70
CA ASN A 61 3.71 1.49 11.72
C ASN A 61 3.93 0.92 13.11
N ALA A 62 3.25 -0.18 13.47
CA ALA A 62 3.46 -0.86 14.74
C ALA A 62 4.92 -1.32 14.92
N LYS A 63 5.55 -1.84 13.86
CA LYS A 63 6.97 -2.20 13.89
C LYS A 63 7.86 -1.00 14.14
N ASN A 64 7.61 0.12 13.47
CA ASN A 64 8.39 1.36 13.65
C ASN A 64 8.24 1.94 15.06
N VAL A 65 7.01 2.00 15.58
CA VAL A 65 6.74 2.44 16.96
C VAL A 65 7.45 1.54 17.97
N ASN A 66 7.39 0.22 17.80
CA ASN A 66 8.09 -0.71 18.69
C ASN A 66 9.60 -0.59 18.59
N LYS A 67 10.15 -0.35 17.38
CA LYS A 67 11.58 -0.09 17.18
C LYS A 67 12.00 1.19 17.92
N PHE A 68 11.24 2.27 17.76
CA PHE A 68 11.48 3.53 18.45
C PHE A 68 11.40 3.38 19.98
N LYS A 69 10.35 2.73 20.50
CA LYS A 69 10.22 2.44 21.94
C LYS A 69 11.39 1.63 22.49
N LYS A 70 11.94 0.69 21.70
CA LYS A 70 13.14 -0.07 22.09
C LYS A 70 14.39 0.81 22.15
N LEU A 71 14.61 1.66 21.15
CA LEU A 71 15.72 2.60 21.15
C LEU A 71 15.64 3.58 22.32
N LEU A 72 14.44 4.12 22.59
CA LEU A 72 14.21 5.01 23.72
C LEU A 72 14.47 4.31 25.07
N LYS A 73 14.10 3.02 25.20
CA LYS A 73 14.45 2.23 26.39
C LYS A 73 15.95 2.00 26.53
N GLN A 74 16.66 1.76 25.43
CA GLN A 74 18.12 1.60 25.44
C GLN A 74 18.82 2.89 25.86
N GLN A 75 18.38 4.04 25.33
CA GLN A 75 18.91 5.35 25.72
C GLN A 75 18.66 5.66 27.20
N ASN A 76 17.46 5.37 27.72
CA ASN A 76 17.15 5.57 29.14
C ASN A 76 17.92 4.62 30.06
N GLN A 77 18.29 3.42 29.60
CA GLN A 77 19.15 2.51 30.37
C GLN A 77 20.62 2.90 30.34
N GLN A 78 21.07 3.63 29.31
CA GLN A 78 22.40 4.27 29.32
C GLN A 78 22.45 5.52 30.20
N ASN A 79 21.30 6.09 30.55
CA ASN A 79 21.18 7.36 31.28
C ASN A 79 20.48 7.21 32.64
N GLY A 80 21.01 6.38 33.56
CA GLY A 80 20.73 6.57 34.98
C GLY A 80 21.31 5.50 35.94
N PRO A 81 21.73 5.85 37.18
CA PRO A 81 22.08 7.17 37.73
C PRO A 81 23.52 7.19 38.34
N THR A 82 24.33 8.16 37.93
CA THR A 82 25.45 8.65 38.74
C THR A 82 25.41 10.18 38.71
N LEU A 83 25.02 10.76 39.84
CA LEU A 83 25.28 12.14 40.21
C LEU A 83 26.22 12.09 41.44
N PRO A 84 26.97 13.14 41.82
CA PRO A 84 27.35 14.37 41.11
C PRO A 84 28.85 14.74 41.31
N GLN A 85 29.55 15.34 40.34
CA GLN A 85 30.68 16.21 40.69
C GLN A 85 31.08 17.10 39.52
N GLY A 86 31.02 18.41 39.73
CA GLY A 86 31.70 19.37 38.87
C GLY A 86 33.20 19.19 38.99
N HIS A 87 33.90 19.33 37.88
CA HIS A 87 35.26 19.83 37.89
C HIS A 87 35.50 20.62 36.60
N GLU A 88 35.73 21.90 36.77
CA GLU A 88 36.28 22.80 35.77
C GLU A 88 37.74 22.42 35.48
N GLU A 89 38.19 22.85 34.30
CA GLU A 89 39.57 23.04 33.84
C GLU A 89 40.50 21.81 33.72
N ASN A 90 40.80 21.42 32.46
CA ASN A 90 42.18 21.57 32.01
C ASN A 90 42.29 21.69 30.49
N VAL A 91 42.99 22.75 30.11
CA VAL A 91 43.45 23.12 28.78
C VAL A 91 44.43 22.07 28.27
N ASN A 92 44.27 21.65 27.01
CA ASN A 92 45.43 21.37 26.19
C ASN A 92 45.12 21.76 24.74
N GLU A 93 45.82 22.81 24.32
CA GLU A 93 45.91 23.29 22.95
C GLU A 93 46.55 22.20 22.09
N THR A 94 45.92 21.85 20.98
CA THR A 94 46.64 21.31 19.83
C THR A 94 45.96 21.87 18.59
N ASP A 95 46.74 22.67 17.87
CA ASP A 95 46.45 23.28 16.59
C ASP A 95 45.83 22.28 15.58
N GLU A 96 44.54 22.45 15.27
CA GLU A 96 43.95 22.00 14.00
C GLU A 96 42.88 23.01 13.53
N TYR A 97 43.30 24.25 13.29
CA TYR A 97 42.51 25.28 12.61
C TYR A 97 42.73 25.26 11.09
N LYS A 98 42.61 24.09 10.45
CA LYS A 98 42.38 24.02 9.01
C LYS A 98 41.37 22.90 8.74
N ASP A 99 40.27 23.28 8.09
CA ASP A 99 39.34 22.44 7.32
C ASP A 99 37.88 22.27 7.80
N LYS A 100 37.40 23.07 8.75
CA LYS A 100 35.94 23.14 9.04
C LYS A 100 35.12 23.81 7.91
N SER A 101 35.77 24.46 6.96
CA SER A 101 35.11 25.18 5.85
C SER A 101 34.81 24.28 4.65
N GLU A 102 35.67 23.31 4.31
CA GLU A 102 35.37 22.34 3.26
C GLU A 102 34.31 21.33 3.68
N GLU A 103 34.35 20.84 4.92
CA GLU A 103 33.32 19.91 5.42
C GLU A 103 31.92 20.54 5.39
N ARG A 104 31.80 21.82 5.79
CA ARG A 104 30.55 22.60 5.64
C ARG A 104 30.15 22.82 4.18
N ARG A 105 31.10 22.96 3.24
CA ARG A 105 30.80 23.08 1.80
C ARG A 105 30.35 21.74 1.20
N ARG A 106 30.97 20.62 1.59
CA ARG A 106 30.59 19.25 1.17
C ARG A 106 29.23 18.83 1.73
N MET A 107 28.91 19.18 2.97
CA MET A 107 27.57 18.96 3.55
C MET A 107 26.49 19.80 2.85
N LYS A 108 26.80 21.04 2.44
CA LYS A 108 25.88 21.89 1.68
C LYS A 108 25.63 21.37 0.25
N SER A 109 26.64 20.82 -0.43
CA SER A 109 26.45 20.21 -1.76
C SER A 109 25.69 18.86 -1.68
N SER A 110 25.91 18.08 -0.63
CA SER A 110 25.12 16.87 -0.33
C SER A 110 23.64 17.19 -0.03
N ALA A 111 23.37 18.26 0.71
CA ALA A 111 22.00 18.68 1.03
C ALA A 111 21.23 19.16 -0.23
N PHE A 112 21.95 19.79 -1.17
CA PHE A 112 21.40 20.22 -2.45
C PHE A 112 20.87 19.04 -3.28
N SER A 113 21.58 17.90 -3.26
CA SER A 113 21.16 16.67 -3.95
C SER A 113 19.86 16.08 -3.38
N LEU A 114 19.64 16.16 -2.06
CA LEU A 114 18.42 15.67 -1.42
C LEU A 114 17.21 16.54 -1.78
N GLU A 115 17.36 17.86 -1.74
CA GLU A 115 16.30 18.79 -2.13
C GLU A 115 15.91 18.63 -3.60
N GLU A 116 16.88 18.41 -4.48
CA GLU A 116 16.65 18.15 -5.90
C GLU A 116 15.90 16.84 -6.14
N LEU A 117 16.22 15.78 -5.39
CA LEU A 117 15.48 14.50 -5.43
C LEU A 117 14.02 14.66 -4.96
N TYR A 118 13.77 15.47 -3.93
CA TYR A 118 12.43 15.75 -3.45
C TYR A 118 11.61 16.54 -4.48
N LYS A 119 12.20 17.56 -5.11
CA LYS A 119 11.56 18.34 -6.17
C LYS A 119 11.20 17.45 -7.37
N LYS A 120 12.14 16.63 -7.84
CA LYS A 120 11.91 15.68 -8.95
C LYS A 120 10.78 14.69 -8.64
N GLN A 121 10.75 14.09 -7.46
CA GLN A 121 9.65 13.17 -7.08
C GLN A 121 8.29 13.87 -6.99
N HIS A 122 8.26 15.12 -6.50
CA HIS A 122 7.02 15.88 -6.47
C HIS A 122 6.52 16.21 -7.87
N GLU A 123 7.40 16.62 -8.78
CA GLU A 123 7.06 16.91 -10.18
C GLU A 123 6.53 15.68 -10.91
N GLU A 124 7.16 14.52 -10.75
CA GLU A 124 6.71 13.27 -11.36
C GLU A 124 5.32 12.87 -10.85
N LYS A 125 5.09 13.01 -9.54
CA LYS A 125 3.81 12.66 -8.92
C LYS A 125 2.67 13.60 -9.34
N GLU A 126 2.95 14.89 -9.53
CA GLU A 126 1.98 15.85 -10.03
C GLU A 126 1.68 15.65 -11.52
N LYS A 127 2.69 15.27 -12.32
CA LYS A 127 2.48 14.85 -13.72
C LYS A 127 1.60 13.60 -13.81
N GLU A 128 1.88 12.58 -13.00
CA GLU A 128 1.06 11.35 -12.95
C GLU A 128 -0.39 11.65 -12.53
N ARG A 129 -0.60 12.62 -11.63
CA ARG A 129 -1.94 13.09 -11.26
C ARG A 129 -2.64 13.77 -12.41
N MET A 130 -1.98 14.68 -13.12
CA MET A 130 -2.57 15.36 -14.28
C MET A 130 -2.92 14.37 -15.40
N GLU A 131 -2.06 13.40 -15.70
CA GLU A 131 -2.34 12.38 -16.71
C GLU A 131 -3.55 11.51 -16.32
N ARG A 132 -3.63 11.10 -15.06
CA ARG A 132 -4.80 10.36 -14.54
C ARG A 132 -6.08 11.18 -14.61
N GLU A 133 -6.02 12.45 -14.23
CA GLU A 133 -7.16 13.35 -14.31
C GLU A 133 -7.61 13.59 -15.75
N ALA A 134 -6.67 13.72 -16.69
CA ALA A 134 -6.98 13.84 -18.12
C ALA A 134 -7.71 12.59 -18.64
N VAL A 135 -7.21 11.39 -18.33
CA VAL A 135 -7.86 10.12 -18.72
C VAL A 135 -9.25 10.00 -18.10
N LEU A 136 -9.41 10.42 -16.83
CA LEU A 136 -10.70 10.40 -16.16
C LEU A 136 -11.68 11.40 -16.78
N ARG A 137 -11.23 12.59 -17.17
CA ARG A 137 -12.07 13.60 -17.84
C ARG A 137 -12.56 13.09 -19.19
N VAL A 138 -11.67 12.53 -20.02
CA VAL A 138 -12.03 11.94 -21.32
C VAL A 138 -13.07 10.84 -21.15
N LYS A 139 -12.85 9.90 -20.20
CA LYS A 139 -13.82 8.83 -19.91
C LYS A 139 -15.16 9.37 -19.37
N LYS A 140 -15.13 10.46 -18.61
CA LYS A 140 -16.34 11.08 -18.08
C LYS A 140 -17.14 11.74 -19.19
N GLU A 141 -16.48 12.47 -20.08
CA GLU A 141 -17.10 13.10 -21.24
C GLU A 141 -17.72 12.05 -22.18
N GLU A 142 -17.01 10.96 -22.46
CA GLU A 142 -17.54 9.86 -23.27
C GLU A 142 -18.82 9.26 -22.66
N ARG A 143 -18.83 9.04 -21.34
CA ARG A 143 -20.02 8.57 -20.61
C ARG A 143 -21.17 9.57 -20.68
N GLU A 144 -20.89 10.86 -20.51
CA GLU A 144 -21.90 11.91 -20.56
C GLU A 144 -22.52 12.02 -21.96
N GLN A 145 -21.71 11.91 -23.01
CA GLN A 145 -22.18 11.87 -24.40
C GLN A 145 -23.07 10.64 -24.65
N ALA A 146 -22.65 9.45 -24.19
CA ALA A 146 -23.45 8.23 -24.31
C ALA A 146 -24.78 8.33 -23.53
N GLU A 147 -24.75 8.90 -22.32
CA GLU A 147 -25.94 9.15 -21.52
C GLU A 147 -26.86 10.19 -22.17
N GLY A 148 -26.32 11.25 -22.76
CA GLY A 148 -27.07 12.26 -23.52
C GLY A 148 -27.81 11.64 -24.70
N ARG A 149 -27.12 10.80 -25.48
CA ARG A 149 -27.74 10.02 -26.57
C ARG A 149 -28.85 9.10 -26.05
N ARG A 150 -28.63 8.41 -24.93
CA ARG A 150 -29.65 7.55 -24.32
C ARG A 150 -30.86 8.34 -23.81
N LYS A 151 -30.64 9.50 -23.19
CA LYS A 151 -31.71 10.37 -22.68
C LYS A 151 -32.56 10.91 -23.82
N THR A 152 -31.94 11.43 -24.88
CA THR A 152 -32.67 11.96 -26.06
C THR A 152 -33.47 10.86 -26.76
N MET A 153 -32.90 9.66 -26.94
CA MET A 153 -33.63 8.50 -27.46
C MET A 153 -34.84 8.16 -26.56
N ARG A 154 -34.62 8.08 -25.23
CA ARG A 154 -35.68 7.77 -24.26
C ARG A 154 -36.80 8.82 -24.29
N GLU A 155 -36.45 10.09 -24.38
CA GLU A 155 -37.43 11.18 -24.47
C GLU A 155 -38.30 11.05 -25.72
N LYS A 156 -37.69 10.77 -26.89
CA LYS A 156 -38.42 10.50 -28.14
C LYS A 156 -39.36 9.30 -28.00
N MET A 157 -38.91 8.20 -27.39
CA MET A 157 -39.75 7.00 -27.18
C MET A 157 -40.93 7.24 -26.22
N LEU A 158 -40.81 8.21 -25.31
CA LEU A 158 -41.86 8.54 -24.35
C LEU A 158 -42.90 9.52 -24.93
N LYS A 159 -42.66 10.12 -26.09
CA LYS A 159 -43.64 11.00 -26.76
C LYS A 159 -44.90 10.19 -27.09
N LYS A 160 -46.06 10.79 -26.82
CA LYS A 160 -47.38 10.19 -27.03
C LYS A 160 -48.21 11.02 -28.00
N THR A 161 -49.11 10.38 -28.73
CA THR A 161 -50.11 11.02 -29.57
C THR A 161 -51.22 11.63 -28.69
N ARG A 162 -52.15 12.38 -29.30
CA ARG A 162 -53.32 12.97 -28.61
C ARG A 162 -54.16 11.94 -27.84
N ARG A 163 -54.18 10.68 -28.29
CA ARG A 163 -54.90 9.56 -27.64
C ARG A 163 -54.04 8.79 -26.63
N GLY A 164 -52.83 9.25 -26.33
CA GLY A 164 -51.93 8.65 -25.34
C GLY A 164 -51.10 7.47 -25.84
N GLN A 165 -51.25 7.04 -27.09
CA GLN A 165 -50.44 5.98 -27.70
C GLN A 165 -49.02 6.49 -27.99
N PRO A 166 -47.96 5.64 -27.90
CA PRO A 166 -46.61 6.05 -28.29
C PRO A 166 -46.56 6.54 -29.75
N VAL A 167 -45.78 7.59 -30.00
CA VAL A 167 -45.60 8.09 -31.37
C VAL A 167 -44.80 7.06 -32.17
N MET A 168 -45.47 6.41 -33.13
CA MET A 168 -44.91 5.30 -33.90
C MET A 168 -43.68 5.69 -34.73
N LYS A 169 -43.60 6.95 -35.20
CA LYS A 169 -42.45 7.48 -35.95
C LYS A 169 -41.12 7.16 -35.26
N TYR A 170 -40.98 7.58 -33.99
CA TYR A 170 -39.75 7.38 -33.24
C TYR A 170 -39.50 5.90 -32.93
N ARG A 171 -40.55 5.14 -32.63
CA ARG A 171 -40.42 3.71 -32.32
C ARG A 171 -39.94 2.91 -33.52
N ILE A 172 -40.45 3.19 -34.71
CA ILE A 172 -40.03 2.56 -35.96
C ILE A 172 -38.58 2.95 -36.28
N GLU A 173 -38.23 4.24 -36.19
CA GLU A 173 -36.84 4.71 -36.37
C GLU A 173 -35.85 3.93 -35.49
N HIS A 174 -36.17 3.75 -34.20
CA HIS A 174 -35.31 3.01 -33.27
C HIS A 174 -35.18 1.51 -33.61
N LEU A 175 -36.28 0.87 -34.03
CA LEU A 175 -36.24 -0.53 -34.46
C LEU A 175 -35.37 -0.70 -35.70
N LEU A 176 -35.50 0.20 -36.68
CA LEU A 176 -34.67 0.19 -37.89
C LEU A 176 -33.19 0.42 -37.57
N GLU A 177 -32.88 1.39 -36.71
CA GLU A 177 -31.51 1.65 -36.24
C GLU A 177 -30.91 0.43 -35.52
N THR A 178 -31.69 -0.24 -34.67
CA THR A 178 -31.25 -1.45 -33.96
C THR A 178 -30.97 -2.60 -34.92
N ILE A 179 -31.84 -2.82 -35.91
CA ILE A 179 -31.64 -3.85 -36.93
C ILE A 179 -30.38 -3.54 -37.74
N GLN A 180 -30.22 -2.31 -38.23
CA GLN A 180 -29.03 -1.91 -39.00
C GLN A 180 -27.73 -1.97 -38.18
N GLY A 181 -27.78 -1.63 -36.90
CA GLY A 181 -26.64 -1.78 -35.99
C GLY A 181 -26.27 -3.25 -35.80
N SER A 182 -27.26 -4.12 -35.60
CA SER A 182 -27.04 -5.56 -35.43
C SER A 182 -26.43 -6.22 -36.67
N THR A 183 -26.87 -5.84 -37.87
CA THR A 183 -26.34 -6.39 -39.14
C THR A 183 -24.92 -5.92 -39.40
N LYS A 184 -24.60 -4.65 -39.12
CA LYS A 184 -23.23 -4.11 -39.21
C LYS A 184 -22.26 -4.80 -38.25
N ASN A 185 -22.68 -5.00 -37.00
CA ASN A 185 -21.86 -5.69 -36.01
C ASN A 185 -21.62 -7.17 -36.39
N ALA A 186 -22.63 -7.86 -36.90
CA ALA A 186 -22.50 -9.25 -37.37
C ALA A 186 -21.61 -9.39 -38.61
N ALA A 187 -21.59 -8.38 -39.50
CA ALA A 187 -20.70 -8.35 -40.66
C ALA A 187 -19.23 -8.07 -40.24
N GLY A 188 -19.01 -7.14 -39.30
CA GLY A 188 -17.67 -6.81 -38.80
C GLY A 188 -17.01 -7.92 -37.97
N SER A 189 -17.78 -8.80 -37.33
CA SER A 189 -17.24 -9.96 -36.59
C SER A 189 -16.82 -11.14 -37.46
N LYS A 190 -17.13 -11.10 -38.77
CA LYS A 190 -16.78 -12.16 -39.74
C LYS A 190 -15.53 -11.81 -40.57
N SER A 191 -14.88 -10.68 -40.29
CA SER A 191 -13.64 -10.23 -40.93
C SER A 191 -12.45 -10.39 -40.00
#